data_AF-A0A6G3CUU7-F1
#
_entry.id   AF-A0A6G3CUU7-F1
#
_cell.length_a   1.000
_cell.length_b   1.000
_cell.length_c   1.000
_cell.angle_alpha   90.00
_cell.angle_beta   90.00
_cell.angle_gamma   90.00
#
_symmetry.space_group_name_H-M   'P 1'
#
loop_
_entity.id
_entity.type
_entity.pdbx_description
1 polymer ?
#
loop_
_entity_poly.entity_id
_entity_poly.type
_entity_poly.pdbx_seq_one_letter_code
_entity_poly.pdbx_strand_id
1 'polypeptide(L)'
;MGTDISGFIEYRAPGNDREPIWFGAHDLSPLNDDVRNYDAFGCLFGVRNYANFRPLAADRGIPSDASGELSARFAQLTEWYGEDGFHSATWITWAEVKAVDWDEPAEKPDSRLHEYRQTPSGLRMTGKSSWSAEFAEGVGLERGDVREWPEGAEWLIGDTLYRSVTIRRRDAVTETGEWRPVWEAMKGLAEQHGDENVRLVVWFDD
;
A
#
# COMPACT_ATOMS: atom_id res chain seq x y z
N MET A 1 -4.56 12.21 -11.58
CA MET A 1 -4.19 12.65 -10.23
C MET A 1 -3.72 11.42 -9.51
N GLY A 2 -2.56 11.47 -8.89
CA GLY A 2 -1.88 10.28 -8.38
C GLY A 2 -1.62 10.46 -6.91
N THR A 3 -1.94 9.44 -6.11
CA THR A 3 -1.78 9.51 -4.66
C THR A 3 -0.36 9.17 -4.24
N ASP A 4 0.22 9.99 -3.38
CA ASP A 4 1.54 9.80 -2.77
C ASP A 4 1.39 9.34 -1.30
N ILE A 5 2.45 8.72 -0.76
CA ILE A 5 2.49 8.22 0.62
C ILE A 5 3.59 8.92 1.40
N SER A 6 3.25 9.34 2.60
CA SER A 6 4.20 9.82 3.60
C SER A 6 4.02 9.01 4.88
N GLY A 7 5.06 8.97 5.71
CA GLY A 7 5.00 8.16 6.93
C GLY A 7 6.20 8.31 7.83
N PHE A 8 6.10 7.70 9.00
CA PHE A 8 7.11 7.74 10.03
C PHE A 8 7.10 6.43 10.83
N ILE A 9 8.28 5.86 11.09
CA ILE A 9 8.47 4.70 11.97
C ILE A 9 8.71 5.22 13.39
N GLU A 10 7.97 4.69 14.35
CA GLU A 10 8.11 4.97 15.77
C GLU A 10 8.44 3.69 16.54
N TYR A 11 9.13 3.84 17.66
CA TYR A 11 9.35 2.77 18.63
C TYR A 11 9.03 3.22 20.05
N ARG A 12 8.62 2.28 20.90
CA ARG A 12 8.28 2.55 22.30
C ARG A 12 9.38 2.03 23.21
N ALA A 13 9.89 2.90 24.07
CA ALA A 13 10.93 2.57 25.05
C ALA A 13 10.62 3.20 26.41
N PRO A 14 11.17 2.66 27.53
CA PRO A 14 11.03 3.28 28.84
C PRO A 14 11.58 4.71 28.80
N GLY A 15 10.76 5.70 29.18
CA GLY A 15 11.28 7.03 29.50
C GLY A 15 12.06 6.98 30.81
N ASN A 16 13.06 7.84 30.99
CA ASN A 16 13.82 7.93 32.25
C ASN A 16 12.87 8.02 33.46
N ASP A 17 12.70 6.89 34.16
CA ASP A 17 11.80 6.65 35.29
C ASP A 17 10.28 6.90 35.04
N ARG A 18 9.79 6.72 33.80
CA ARG A 18 8.36 6.90 33.44
C ARG A 18 7.80 5.73 32.63
N GLU A 19 6.47 5.68 32.53
CA GLU A 19 5.76 4.78 31.61
C GLU A 19 6.36 4.88 30.19
N PRO A 20 6.45 3.76 29.44
CA PRO A 20 7.03 3.77 28.11
C PRO A 20 6.30 4.74 27.17
N ILE A 21 7.07 5.52 26.42
CA ILE A 21 6.55 6.49 25.43
C ILE A 21 7.09 6.18 24.03
N TRP A 22 6.39 6.65 23.01
CA TRP A 22 6.81 6.53 21.62
C TRP A 22 7.84 7.60 21.25
N PHE A 23 8.88 7.17 20.55
CA PHE A 23 9.94 7.99 19.98
C PHE A 23 9.94 7.84 18.47
N GLY A 24 10.22 8.93 17.76
CA GLY A 24 10.47 8.87 16.33
C GLY A 24 11.79 8.16 15.97
N ALA A 25 11.79 7.33 14.92
CA ALA A 25 13.00 6.70 14.39
C ALA A 25 13.36 7.16 12.97
N HIS A 26 12.45 6.96 12.00
CA HIS A 26 12.74 7.17 10.58
C HIS A 26 11.55 7.77 9.85
N ASP A 27 11.79 8.77 9.00
CA ASP A 27 10.86 9.12 7.93
C ASP A 27 10.70 7.95 6.95
N LEU A 28 9.52 7.81 6.34
CA LEU A 28 9.25 6.78 5.33
C LEU A 28 9.94 7.10 4.00
N SER A 29 10.00 8.38 3.60
CA SER A 29 10.46 8.77 2.25
C SER A 29 11.88 8.31 1.89
N PRO A 30 12.87 8.28 2.81
CA PRO A 30 14.21 7.75 2.47
C PRO A 30 14.25 6.22 2.38
N LEU A 31 13.26 5.51 2.92
CA LEU A 31 13.18 4.05 2.94
C LEU A 31 12.29 3.48 1.83
N ASN A 32 11.36 4.29 1.33
CA ASN A 32 10.41 3.95 0.29
C ASN A 32 10.48 5.05 -0.79
N ASP A 33 11.46 4.91 -1.69
CA ASP A 33 11.84 5.93 -2.68
C ASP A 33 10.74 6.13 -3.74
N ASP A 34 9.82 7.05 -3.47
CA ASP A 34 8.81 7.66 -4.36
C ASP A 34 8.15 6.69 -5.37
N VAL A 35 7.72 5.52 -4.89
CA VAL A 35 6.97 4.56 -5.70
C VAL A 35 5.49 4.66 -5.37
N ARG A 36 4.71 5.15 -6.34
CA ARG A 36 3.24 5.02 -6.36
C ARG A 36 2.84 3.56 -6.57
N ASN A 37 2.99 2.74 -5.53
CA ASN A 37 2.54 1.34 -5.55
C ASN A 37 1.14 1.22 -4.95
N TYR A 38 0.12 1.41 -5.78
CA TYR A 38 -1.29 1.28 -5.38
C TYR A 38 -1.69 -0.14 -4.96
N ASP A 39 -0.95 -1.17 -5.40
CA ASP A 39 -1.17 -2.53 -4.89
C ASP A 39 -0.78 -2.62 -3.43
N ALA A 40 0.40 -2.10 -3.07
CA ALA A 40 0.83 -2.05 -1.69
C ALA A 40 -0.06 -1.14 -0.83
N PHE A 41 -0.45 0.04 -1.34
CA PHE A 41 -1.31 0.97 -0.59
C PHE A 41 -2.68 0.35 -0.31
N GLY A 42 -3.27 -0.32 -1.30
CA GLY A 42 -4.52 -1.05 -1.14
C GLY A 42 -4.40 -2.23 -0.18
N CYS A 43 -3.34 -3.04 -0.33
CA CYS A 43 -3.07 -4.22 0.48
C CYS A 43 -2.82 -3.87 1.97
N LEU A 44 -2.04 -2.84 2.23
CA LEU A 44 -1.62 -2.45 3.58
C LEU A 44 -2.65 -1.54 4.25
N PHE A 45 -3.15 -0.53 3.54
CA PHE A 45 -3.84 0.63 4.15
C PHE A 45 -5.22 0.93 3.53
N GLY A 46 -5.61 0.24 2.46
CA GLY A 46 -6.91 0.41 1.81
C GLY A 46 -7.01 1.61 0.87
N VAL A 47 -5.91 2.34 0.66
CA VAL A 47 -5.88 3.52 -0.22
C VAL A 47 -5.66 3.08 -1.66
N ARG A 48 -6.50 3.59 -2.59
CA ARG A 48 -6.45 3.23 -4.02
C ARG A 48 -6.46 1.72 -4.25
N ASN A 49 -7.29 0.99 -3.48
CA ASN A 49 -7.33 -0.47 -3.44
C ASN A 49 -7.94 -1.13 -4.69
N TYR A 50 -7.30 -0.95 -5.83
CA TYR A 50 -7.72 -1.55 -7.10
C TYR A 50 -7.65 -3.07 -7.08
N ALA A 51 -6.71 -3.63 -6.33
CA ALA A 51 -6.50 -5.06 -6.17
C ALA A 51 -7.52 -5.74 -5.24
N ASN A 52 -8.44 -5.00 -4.62
CA ASN A 52 -9.52 -5.54 -3.79
C ASN A 52 -9.08 -6.40 -2.60
N PHE A 53 -7.98 -6.01 -1.93
CA PHE A 53 -7.60 -6.65 -0.67
C PHE A 53 -8.50 -6.21 0.48
N ARG A 54 -8.69 -7.08 1.46
CA ARG A 54 -9.00 -6.62 2.82
C ARG A 54 -7.73 -5.97 3.39
N PRO A 55 -7.72 -4.65 3.64
CA PRO A 55 -6.51 -3.97 4.09
C PRO A 55 -6.08 -4.43 5.48
N LEU A 56 -4.77 -4.45 5.73
CA LEU A 56 -4.23 -4.87 7.03
C LEU A 56 -4.49 -3.82 8.13
N ALA A 57 -4.37 -2.54 7.78
CA ALA A 57 -4.47 -1.43 8.71
C ALA A 57 -5.09 -0.19 8.05
N ALA A 58 -6.39 -0.23 7.75
CA ALA A 58 -7.14 0.93 7.28
C ALA A 58 -7.84 1.66 8.44
N ASP A 59 -8.11 2.96 8.23
CA ASP A 59 -9.05 3.78 9.01
C ASP A 59 -8.80 3.84 10.53
N ARG A 60 -7.53 3.78 10.95
CA ARG A 60 -7.15 3.88 12.37
C ARG A 60 -6.91 5.30 12.85
N GLY A 61 -6.75 6.25 11.93
CA GLY A 61 -6.41 7.65 12.24
C GLY A 61 -4.96 7.81 12.71
N ILE A 62 -4.65 9.03 13.17
CA ILE A 62 -3.38 9.33 13.84
C ILE A 62 -3.40 8.70 15.24
N PRO A 63 -2.36 7.97 15.67
CA PRO A 63 -2.30 7.46 17.02
C PRO A 63 -2.41 8.57 18.07
N SER A 64 -3.27 8.39 19.08
CA SER A 64 -3.43 9.37 20.17
C SER A 64 -2.21 9.47 21.08
N ASP A 65 -1.34 8.46 21.05
CA ASP A 65 -0.07 8.37 21.76
C ASP A 65 1.13 8.54 20.81
N ALA A 66 0.95 9.25 19.69
CA ALA A 66 2.04 9.57 18.76
C ALA A 66 3.23 10.21 19.48
N SER A 67 4.44 9.97 18.98
CA SER A 67 5.65 10.64 19.45
C SER A 67 5.52 12.17 19.33
N GLY A 68 6.37 12.88 20.08
CA GLY A 68 6.43 14.34 19.99
C GLY A 68 6.80 14.80 18.58
N GLU A 69 7.73 14.09 17.93
CA GLU A 69 8.17 14.34 16.56
C GLU A 69 7.01 14.19 15.56
N LEU A 70 6.27 13.08 15.62
CA LEU A 70 5.14 12.83 14.72
C LEU A 70 4.00 13.82 14.95
N SER A 71 3.69 14.13 16.22
CA SER A 71 2.67 15.11 16.58
C SER A 71 3.02 16.50 16.05
N ALA A 72 4.28 16.92 16.19
CA ALA A 72 4.75 18.19 15.64
C ALA A 72 4.70 18.21 14.10
N ARG A 73 4.98 17.08 13.45
CA ARG A 73 4.88 16.95 11.99
C ARG A 73 3.44 17.14 11.49
N PHE A 74 2.46 16.49 12.11
CA PHE A 74 1.05 16.68 11.74
C PHE A 74 0.56 18.12 11.98
N ALA A 75 0.98 18.75 13.09
CA ALA A 75 0.67 20.15 13.35
C ALA A 75 1.20 21.07 12.23
N GLN A 76 2.45 20.83 11.80
CA GLN A 76 3.07 21.57 10.69
C GLN A 76 2.37 21.33 9.34
N LEU A 77 2.02 20.07 9.03
CA LEU A 77 1.28 19.75 7.81
C LEU A 77 -0.08 20.44 7.77
N THR A 78 -0.79 20.45 8.90
CA THR A 78 -2.08 21.13 9.04
C THR A 78 -1.94 22.65 8.86
N GLU A 79 -0.87 23.26 9.37
CA GLU A 79 -0.59 24.68 9.17
C GLU A 79 -0.33 25.02 7.69
N TRP A 80 0.40 24.17 6.97
CA TRP A 80 0.80 24.43 5.59
C TRP A 80 -0.28 24.13 4.56
N TYR A 81 -0.96 22.99 4.70
CA TYR A 81 -1.88 22.46 3.69
C TYR A 81 -3.35 22.50 4.12
N GLY A 82 -3.62 22.85 5.39
CA GLY A 82 -4.94 22.71 6.00
C GLY A 82 -5.23 21.26 6.43
N GLU A 83 -6.35 21.08 7.15
CA GLU A 83 -6.80 19.76 7.62
C GLU A 83 -7.12 18.79 6.47
N ASP A 84 -7.53 19.31 5.31
CA ASP A 84 -7.85 18.54 4.11
C ASP A 84 -6.63 18.28 3.21
N GLY A 85 -5.43 18.75 3.62
CA GLY A 85 -4.20 18.63 2.84
C GLY A 85 -3.59 17.23 2.81
N PHE A 86 -4.05 16.35 3.69
CA PHE A 86 -3.67 14.94 3.74
C PHE A 86 -4.87 14.12 4.22
N HIS A 87 -4.88 12.83 3.93
CA HIS A 87 -5.99 11.94 4.26
C HIS A 87 -5.52 10.54 4.63
N SER A 88 -6.49 9.71 5.06
CA SER A 88 -6.30 8.27 5.32
C SER A 88 -5.14 7.95 6.27
N ALA A 89 -4.92 8.80 7.28
CA ALA A 89 -3.92 8.53 8.31
C ALA A 89 -4.23 7.21 9.02
N THR A 90 -3.23 6.35 9.14
CA THR A 90 -3.36 5.02 9.75
C THR A 90 -2.00 4.48 10.18
N TRP A 91 -1.97 3.33 10.84
CA TRP A 91 -0.73 2.75 11.36
C TRP A 91 -0.77 1.23 11.50
N ILE A 92 0.38 0.58 11.34
CA ILE A 92 0.56 -0.88 11.48
C ILE A 92 1.78 -1.19 12.35
N THR A 93 1.64 -2.15 13.27
CA THR A 93 2.75 -2.60 14.12
C THR A 93 3.62 -3.64 13.43
N TRP A 94 4.85 -3.82 13.91
CA TRP A 94 5.69 -4.92 13.44
C TRP A 94 5.08 -6.30 13.78
N ALA A 95 4.44 -6.43 14.95
CA ALA A 95 3.71 -7.63 15.31
C ALA A 95 2.65 -8.02 14.26
N GLU A 96 1.86 -7.03 13.79
CA GLU A 96 0.88 -7.25 12.74
C GLU A 96 1.51 -7.64 11.41
N VAL A 97 2.56 -6.93 10.96
CA VAL A 97 3.29 -7.25 9.72
C VAL A 97 3.86 -8.67 9.76
N LYS A 98 4.42 -9.08 10.89
CA LYS A 98 5.02 -10.40 11.10
C LYS A 98 3.97 -11.53 11.10
N ALA A 99 2.74 -11.24 11.49
CA ALA A 99 1.63 -12.20 11.53
C ALA A 99 0.90 -12.35 10.18
N VAL A 100 1.23 -11.52 9.17
CA VAL A 100 0.56 -11.54 7.87
C VAL A 100 0.77 -12.88 7.16
N ASP A 101 -0.33 -13.46 6.68
CA ASP A 101 -0.28 -14.49 5.65
C ASP A 101 -0.04 -13.84 4.28
N TRP A 102 1.21 -13.82 3.84
CA TRP A 102 1.59 -13.24 2.54
C TRP A 102 1.11 -14.06 1.34
N ASP A 103 0.59 -15.27 1.54
CA ASP A 103 -0.10 -16.06 0.50
C ASP A 103 -1.60 -15.78 0.42
N GLU A 104 -2.18 -14.98 1.35
CA GLU A 104 -3.60 -14.62 1.34
C GLU A 104 -3.96 -13.92 0.01
N PRO A 105 -4.95 -14.43 -0.74
CA PRO A 105 -5.44 -13.76 -1.94
C PRO A 105 -6.28 -12.54 -1.59
N ALA A 106 -6.41 -11.60 -2.54
CA ALA A 106 -7.42 -10.56 -2.47
C ALA A 106 -8.85 -11.14 -2.44
N GLU A 107 -9.82 -10.35 -1.97
CA GLU A 107 -11.22 -10.81 -1.82
C GLU A 107 -11.93 -10.93 -3.17
N LYS A 108 -11.46 -10.17 -4.17
CA LYS A 108 -11.97 -10.15 -5.55
C LYS A 108 -10.81 -9.97 -6.54
N PRO A 109 -11.03 -10.25 -7.84
CA PRO A 109 -10.05 -9.93 -8.87
C PRO A 109 -9.67 -8.45 -8.89
N ASP A 110 -8.46 -8.12 -9.34
CA ASP A 110 -8.03 -6.74 -9.58
C ASP A 110 -9.04 -6.05 -10.51
N SER A 111 -9.52 -4.88 -10.09
CA SER A 111 -10.42 -4.03 -10.88
C SER A 111 -9.75 -3.52 -12.16
N ARG A 112 -8.42 -3.61 -12.25
CA ARG A 112 -7.63 -3.36 -13.45
C ARG A 112 -7.40 -4.69 -14.16
N LEU A 113 -7.51 -4.65 -15.48
CA LEU A 113 -7.13 -5.80 -16.29
C LEU A 113 -5.60 -5.88 -16.37
N HIS A 114 -5.07 -7.08 -16.16
CA HIS A 114 -3.67 -7.37 -16.35
C HIS A 114 -3.40 -7.53 -17.84
N GLU A 115 -2.40 -6.82 -18.35
CA GLU A 115 -2.04 -6.82 -19.76
C GLU A 115 -0.81 -7.69 -20.01
N TYR A 116 -0.90 -8.58 -20.99
CA TYR A 116 0.18 -9.46 -21.38
C TYR A 116 0.43 -9.35 -22.88
N ARG A 117 1.71 -9.48 -23.27
CA ARG A 117 2.11 -9.67 -24.66
C ARG A 117 2.80 -11.01 -24.86
N GLN A 118 2.57 -11.60 -26.02
CA GLN A 118 3.28 -12.81 -26.43
C GLN A 118 4.74 -12.46 -26.72
N THR A 119 5.65 -13.21 -26.10
CA THR A 119 7.09 -13.16 -26.38
C THR A 119 7.56 -14.56 -26.81
N PRO A 120 8.78 -14.71 -27.36
CA PRO A 120 9.35 -16.02 -27.66
C PRO A 120 9.44 -16.94 -26.43
N SER A 121 9.53 -16.37 -25.21
CA SER A 121 9.58 -17.10 -23.95
C SER A 121 8.21 -17.31 -23.28
N GLY A 122 7.12 -16.97 -23.96
CA GLY A 122 5.74 -17.06 -23.43
C GLY A 122 5.12 -15.69 -23.17
N LEU A 123 4.02 -15.67 -22.42
CA LEU A 123 3.33 -14.43 -22.06
C LEU A 123 4.16 -13.62 -21.05
N ARG A 124 4.39 -12.35 -21.36
CA ARG A 124 5.01 -11.39 -20.45
C ARG A 124 4.00 -10.32 -20.07
N MET A 125 3.82 -10.10 -18.77
CA MET A 125 3.01 -9.00 -18.28
C MET A 125 3.66 -7.66 -18.63
N THR A 126 2.90 -6.76 -19.24
CA THR A 126 3.35 -5.43 -19.67
C THR A 126 2.78 -4.31 -18.82
N GLY A 127 1.68 -4.55 -18.12
CA GLY A 127 1.07 -3.56 -17.25
C GLY A 127 -0.26 -3.99 -16.65
N LYS A 128 -0.91 -3.03 -16.01
CA LYS A 128 -2.30 -3.12 -15.53
C LYS A 128 -3.02 -1.87 -15.98
N SER A 129 -4.28 -1.99 -16.38
CA SER A 129 -5.06 -0.85 -16.81
C SER A 129 -6.47 -0.83 -16.21
N SER A 130 -6.82 0.30 -15.59
CA SER A 130 -8.21 0.60 -15.18
C SER A 130 -9.08 0.93 -16.40
N TRP A 131 -8.48 1.35 -17.51
CA TRP A 131 -9.18 1.72 -18.73
C TRP A 131 -8.27 1.64 -19.96
N SER A 132 -8.67 0.84 -20.95
CA SER A 132 -8.05 0.79 -22.27
C SER A 132 -9.12 1.07 -23.32
N ALA A 133 -8.89 2.08 -24.17
CA ALA A 133 -9.82 2.43 -25.25
C ALA A 133 -9.96 1.29 -26.26
N GLU A 134 -8.85 0.62 -26.57
CA GLU A 134 -8.82 -0.54 -27.49
C GLU A 134 -9.60 -1.71 -26.91
N PHE A 135 -9.40 -2.02 -25.63
CA PHE A 135 -10.19 -3.05 -24.95
C PHE A 135 -11.68 -2.67 -24.93
N ALA A 136 -12.00 -1.43 -24.56
CA ALA A 136 -13.37 -0.96 -24.47
C ALA A 136 -14.11 -1.07 -25.82
N GLU A 137 -13.47 -0.67 -26.92
CA GLU A 137 -14.02 -0.87 -28.26
C GLU A 137 -14.20 -2.36 -28.58
N GLY A 138 -13.19 -3.19 -28.29
CA GLY A 138 -13.19 -4.62 -28.57
C GLY A 138 -14.28 -5.42 -27.85
N VAL A 139 -14.74 -4.96 -26.69
CA VAL A 139 -15.81 -5.62 -25.91
C VAL A 139 -17.11 -4.80 -25.83
N GLY A 140 -17.19 -3.67 -26.55
CA GLY A 140 -18.38 -2.81 -26.59
C GLY A 140 -18.71 -2.14 -25.25
N LEU A 141 -17.71 -1.62 -24.55
CA LEU A 141 -17.87 -0.83 -23.32
C LEU A 141 -17.95 0.66 -23.61
N GLU A 142 -18.85 1.34 -22.92
CA GLU A 142 -18.89 2.80 -22.91
C GLU A 142 -17.99 3.36 -21.80
N ARG A 143 -17.52 4.60 -21.99
CA ARG A 143 -16.68 5.26 -20.99
C ARG A 143 -17.48 5.50 -19.72
N GLY A 144 -16.98 4.96 -18.60
CA GLY A 144 -17.66 5.05 -17.31
C GLY A 144 -18.44 3.79 -16.95
N ASP A 145 -18.53 2.81 -17.85
CA ASP A 145 -19.03 1.47 -17.50
C ASP A 145 -18.15 0.85 -16.42
N VAL A 146 -18.73 0.57 -15.26
CA VAL A 146 -18.09 -0.19 -14.18
C VAL A 146 -18.56 -1.64 -14.29
N ARG A 147 -17.63 -2.56 -14.50
CA ARG A 147 -17.91 -4.01 -14.52
C ARG A 147 -16.93 -4.75 -13.62
N GLU A 148 -17.46 -5.73 -12.90
CA GLU A 148 -16.63 -6.76 -12.26
C GLU A 148 -16.36 -7.85 -13.31
N TRP A 149 -15.08 -8.20 -13.47
CA TRP A 149 -14.66 -9.24 -14.39
C TRP A 149 -14.56 -10.57 -13.64
N PRO A 150 -15.08 -11.69 -14.19
CA PRO A 150 -14.88 -12.99 -13.58
C PRO A 150 -13.40 -13.37 -13.53
N GLU A 151 -12.97 -13.98 -12.43
CA GLU A 151 -11.59 -14.47 -12.27
C GLU A 151 -11.17 -15.34 -13.46
N GLY A 152 -9.98 -15.08 -14.00
CA GLY A 152 -9.41 -15.84 -15.10
C GLY A 152 -10.05 -15.59 -16.47
N ALA A 153 -11.01 -14.65 -16.58
CA ALA A 153 -11.54 -14.23 -17.86
C ALA A 153 -10.45 -13.56 -18.71
N GLU A 154 -10.45 -13.85 -20.01
CA GLU A 154 -9.41 -13.47 -20.96
C GLU A 154 -9.99 -12.88 -22.24
N TRP A 155 -9.31 -11.87 -22.77
CA TRP A 155 -9.62 -11.26 -24.05
C TRP A 155 -8.34 -10.93 -24.80
N LEU A 156 -8.21 -11.49 -26.00
CA LEU A 156 -7.14 -11.11 -26.92
C LEU A 156 -7.65 -10.00 -27.85
N ILE A 157 -7.17 -8.78 -27.64
CA ILE A 157 -7.50 -7.63 -28.50
C ILE A 157 -6.19 -7.15 -29.12
N GLY A 158 -6.13 -7.15 -30.44
CA GLY A 158 -4.88 -6.88 -31.16
C GLY A 158 -3.79 -7.89 -30.80
N ASP A 159 -2.66 -7.40 -30.27
CA ASP A 159 -1.52 -8.20 -29.79
C ASP A 159 -1.48 -8.35 -28.25
N THR A 160 -2.48 -7.81 -27.55
CA THR A 160 -2.51 -7.71 -26.10
C THR A 160 -3.58 -8.65 -25.53
N LEU A 161 -3.15 -9.54 -24.65
CA LEU A 161 -4.04 -10.38 -23.84
C LEU A 161 -4.38 -9.63 -22.55
N TYR A 162 -5.65 -9.30 -22.38
CA TYR A 162 -6.20 -8.76 -21.14
C TYR A 162 -6.72 -9.91 -20.30
N ARG A 163 -6.40 -9.93 -19.01
CA ARG A 163 -6.85 -10.98 -18.07
C ARG A 163 -7.32 -10.36 -16.75
N SER A 164 -8.43 -10.88 -16.24
CA SER A 164 -8.86 -10.63 -14.85
C SER A 164 -8.16 -11.60 -13.90
N VAL A 165 -7.53 -11.06 -12.86
CA VAL A 165 -6.64 -11.83 -11.97
C VAL A 165 -6.83 -11.41 -10.52
N THR A 166 -6.99 -12.39 -9.63
CA THR A 166 -6.88 -12.22 -8.18
C THR A 166 -5.42 -12.42 -7.78
N ILE A 167 -4.81 -11.39 -7.21
CA ILE A 167 -3.41 -11.43 -6.76
C ILE A 167 -3.30 -11.77 -5.26
N ARG A 168 -2.11 -12.20 -4.82
CA ARG A 168 -1.79 -12.43 -3.41
C ARG A 168 -1.09 -11.23 -2.80
N ARG A 169 -1.09 -11.13 -1.47
CA ARG A 169 -0.40 -10.03 -0.76
C ARG A 169 1.07 -9.89 -1.15
N ARG A 170 1.79 -11.01 -1.32
CA ARG A 170 3.19 -11.01 -1.78
C ARG A 170 3.42 -10.47 -3.18
N ASP A 171 2.39 -10.45 -4.03
CA ASP A 171 2.48 -9.85 -5.36
C ASP A 171 2.33 -8.32 -5.27
N ALA A 172 1.55 -7.84 -4.30
CA ALA A 172 1.35 -6.43 -4.02
C ALA A 172 2.52 -5.80 -3.24
N VAL A 173 3.06 -6.54 -2.28
CA VAL A 173 4.19 -6.14 -1.43
C VAL A 173 5.26 -7.22 -1.56
N THR A 174 6.17 -7.02 -2.52
CA THR A 174 7.16 -8.05 -2.84
C THR A 174 8.30 -8.09 -1.81
N GLU A 175 8.80 -9.29 -1.52
CA GLU A 175 9.87 -9.51 -0.53
C GLU A 175 11.15 -8.73 -0.87
N THR A 176 11.44 -8.57 -2.16
CA THR A 176 12.64 -7.87 -2.64
C THR A 176 12.36 -6.46 -3.15
N GLY A 177 11.13 -5.97 -3.00
CA GLY A 177 10.68 -4.69 -3.54
C GLY A 177 10.95 -3.49 -2.63
N GLU A 178 10.23 -2.42 -2.91
CA GLU A 178 10.32 -1.10 -2.29
C GLU A 178 9.96 -1.08 -0.80
N TRP A 179 9.23 -2.08 -0.30
CA TRP A 179 8.89 -2.20 1.12
C TRP A 179 9.97 -2.92 1.94
N ARG A 180 10.93 -3.59 1.30
CA ARG A 180 11.99 -4.31 2.01
C ARG A 180 12.75 -3.42 3.02
N PRO A 181 13.23 -2.22 2.66
CA PRO A 181 13.98 -1.38 3.61
C PRO A 181 13.13 -0.94 4.81
N VAL A 182 11.83 -0.72 4.60
CA VAL A 182 10.88 -0.37 5.67
C VAL A 182 10.73 -1.53 6.64
N TRP A 183 10.52 -2.75 6.15
CA TRP A 183 10.41 -3.95 6.98
C TRP A 183 11.72 -4.28 7.70
N GLU A 184 12.86 -4.09 7.06
CA GLU A 184 14.18 -4.26 7.70
C GLU A 184 14.39 -3.27 8.85
N ALA A 185 14.01 -1.99 8.67
CA ALA A 185 14.08 -0.98 9.71
C ALA A 185 13.16 -1.31 10.90
N MET A 186 11.90 -1.67 10.64
CA MET A 186 10.95 -2.06 11.68
C MET A 186 11.42 -3.30 12.44
N LYS A 187 11.93 -4.31 11.72
CA LYS A 187 12.50 -5.52 12.32
C LYS A 187 13.66 -5.21 13.25
N GLY A 188 14.62 -4.38 12.82
CA GLY A 188 15.77 -4.02 13.63
C GLY A 188 15.41 -3.29 14.92
N LEU A 189 14.40 -2.43 14.88
CA LEU A 189 13.83 -1.79 16.08
C LEU A 189 13.10 -2.81 16.96
N ALA A 190 12.34 -3.74 16.37
CA ALA A 190 11.57 -4.72 17.11
C ALA A 190 12.45 -5.74 17.84
N GLU A 191 13.63 -6.06 17.30
CA GLU A 191 14.63 -6.89 17.99
C GLU A 191 15.12 -6.25 19.30
N GLN A 192 15.06 -4.93 19.42
CA GLN A 192 15.51 -4.18 20.62
C GLN A 192 14.35 -3.84 21.56
N HIS A 193 13.20 -3.47 20.99
CA HIS A 193 12.08 -2.90 21.74
C HIS A 193 10.90 -3.87 21.89
N GLY A 194 10.82 -4.92 21.08
CA GLY A 194 9.71 -5.87 21.01
C GLY A 194 8.73 -5.57 19.88
N ASP A 195 8.10 -6.61 19.33
CA ASP A 195 7.26 -6.53 18.11
C ASP A 195 6.06 -5.57 18.25
N GLU A 196 5.47 -5.47 19.44
CA GLU A 196 4.34 -4.58 19.76
C GLU A 196 4.77 -3.11 19.99
N ASN A 197 6.08 -2.89 20.13
CA ASN A 197 6.66 -1.59 20.47
C ASN A 197 7.29 -0.91 19.26
N VAL A 198 6.91 -1.32 18.04
CA VAL A 198 7.33 -0.69 16.79
C VAL A 198 6.14 -0.56 15.87
N ARG A 199 5.92 0.63 15.31
CA ARG A 199 4.85 0.86 14.33
C ARG A 199 5.31 1.79 13.23
N LEU A 200 4.73 1.59 12.06
CA LEU A 200 4.75 2.54 10.96
C LEU A 200 3.43 3.30 10.97
N VAL A 201 3.49 4.63 11.01
CA VAL A 201 2.34 5.53 10.80
C VAL A 201 2.45 6.11 9.40
N VAL A 202 1.36 6.13 8.63
CA VAL A 202 1.33 6.66 7.26
C VAL A 202 0.14 7.60 7.06
N TRP A 203 0.24 8.47 6.06
CA TRP A 203 -0.82 9.33 5.53
C TRP A 203 -0.58 9.56 4.03
N PHE A 204 -1.59 10.09 3.35
CA PHE A 204 -1.61 10.19 1.89
C PHE A 204 -2.06 11.57 1.42
N ASP A 205 -1.66 11.95 0.21
CA ASP A 205 -2.07 13.17 -0.50
C ASP A 205 -2.18 12.89 -2.02
N ASP A 206 -2.92 13.73 -2.77
CA ASP A 206 -3.37 13.51 -4.16
C ASP A 206 -2.78 14.50 -5.19
#